data_AF-A0A6N2LGD2-F1
#
_entry.id   AF-A0A6N2LGD2-F1
#
_cell.length_a   1.000
_cell.length_b   1.000
_cell.length_c   1.000
_cell.angle_alpha   90.00
_cell.angle_beta   90.00
_cell.angle_gamma   90.00
#
_symmetry.space_group_name_H-M   'P 1'
#
loop_
_entity.id
_entity.type
_entity.pdbx_description
1 polymer ?
#
loop_
_entity_poly.entity_id
_entity_poly.type
_entity_poly.pdbx_seq_one_letter_code
_entity_poly.pdbx_strand_id
1 'polypeptide(L)'
;MEVGKARLIFAFTLATLIPGLLADIAVFDEVWQKRAEEAKKVTLTSYVPNPEEATDDFNFEVNKYAPARNSTLNVGIGNDFGSTNSTNVDLLDDDDEFDQLANSTRRNLRQGKKKYLGPCKVTNPIDRCWRCRRNWAKNRKRLAKCALGFGRRTIGGMRGRIYVVTENSDDDVLNPKPGTLRHAVIQTEPLWIIFSKNMNIKLSKELIMTSHKTIDGRGHHIHISYGAGITIQFIQNVIIHGIRIHHIVATSGGSIRDSVEHFGIRTNSDGDGISIFGSSNIWIDHVSMSRCTDGLIDAIMGSTAITISNSHFTHHNDAILLGASDSFSGDELMQVTVAFNHFGQGLVQRMPRCRWGFFHVVNNDYTHWRMYAIGGSKHPTIISQGNRFIAPPELYLKQVTKRDYSPESEWKTWTWRSENDLLMNGAYFIESGQPRTERPHKKFMITAKPGALATRMTLFAGALDCKPDLLYKDYQTNYKFTLTTFTPTGVTITSSGTKKGEFLGADVNTQLKNKNITTDIKVDTSSNLFTTITVDEPAPGLKTIFSFKVPDQRSGKVEVQYLHEYAAVSSSVGLTVNPTVNFSGVIGTNVASLIFHSTPKLGTSSNAMLELSLSKVELIASLTL
;
A
#
# COMPACT_ATOMS: atom_id res chain seq x y z
N MET A 1 57.64 5.73 52.06
CA MET A 1 56.33 6.09 52.66
C MET A 1 56.21 7.60 52.50
N GLU A 2 55.27 8.23 51.79
CA GLU A 2 53.95 7.88 51.25
C GLU A 2 53.61 8.85 50.10
N VAL A 3 53.90 8.53 48.84
CA VAL A 3 53.33 9.32 47.70
C VAL A 3 52.93 8.40 46.52
N GLY A 4 53.33 7.13 46.51
CA GLY A 4 53.07 6.21 45.40
C GLY A 4 51.75 5.41 45.45
N LYS A 5 50.99 5.46 46.56
CA LYS A 5 49.77 4.64 46.72
C LYS A 5 48.44 5.39 46.51
N ALA A 6 48.48 6.73 46.45
CA ALA A 6 47.26 7.55 46.27
C ALA A 6 46.83 7.74 44.80
N ARG A 7 47.70 7.47 43.82
CA ARG A 7 47.38 7.63 42.39
C ARG A 7 46.81 6.39 41.71
N LEU A 8 46.92 5.21 42.31
CA LEU A 8 46.34 3.99 41.75
C LEU A 8 44.90 3.72 42.22
N ILE A 9 44.51 4.26 43.37
CA ILE A 9 43.15 4.08 43.91
C ILE A 9 42.16 5.08 43.28
N PHE A 10 42.61 6.28 42.89
CA PHE A 10 41.76 7.25 42.21
C PHE A 10 41.50 6.93 40.72
N ALA A 11 42.33 6.08 40.11
CA ALA A 11 42.12 5.59 38.74
C ALA A 11 41.17 4.39 38.67
N PHE A 12 41.09 3.59 39.74
CA PHE A 12 40.19 2.43 39.80
C PHE A 12 38.78 2.75 40.30
N THR A 13 38.57 3.88 40.99
CA THR A 13 37.22 4.34 41.38
C THR A 13 36.51 5.16 40.29
N LEU A 14 37.21 5.62 39.26
CA LEU A 14 36.60 6.30 38.11
C LEU A 14 36.14 5.34 36.99
N ALA A 15 36.58 4.08 37.05
CA ALA A 15 36.21 3.04 36.07
C ALA A 15 34.97 2.22 36.46
N THR A 16 34.48 2.34 37.70
CA THR A 16 33.32 1.57 38.21
C THR A 16 32.11 2.43 38.57
N LEU A 17 32.10 3.71 38.19
CA LEU A 17 31.02 4.67 38.49
C LEU A 17 30.54 5.48 37.27
N ILE A 18 30.63 4.90 36.06
CA ILE A 18 29.89 5.41 34.89
C ILE A 18 28.93 4.33 34.36
N PRO A 19 27.82 4.07 35.06
CA PRO A 19 26.56 3.79 34.39
C PRO A 19 25.58 4.89 34.78
N GLY A 20 25.69 6.05 34.14
CA GLY A 20 24.85 7.18 34.51
C GLY A 20 25.17 8.43 33.73
N LEU A 21 25.19 8.34 32.40
CA LEU A 21 25.17 9.49 31.48
C LEU A 21 24.92 9.03 30.03
N LEU A 22 23.99 8.11 29.86
CA LEU A 22 23.27 7.89 28.61
C LEU A 22 21.82 7.73 29.04
N ALA A 23 20.98 8.70 28.68
CA ALA A 23 19.53 8.63 28.91
C ALA A 23 19.03 7.24 28.51
N ASP A 24 18.27 6.56 29.38
CA ASP A 24 17.66 5.22 29.25
C ASP A 24 17.63 4.60 27.84
N ILE A 25 18.80 4.23 27.32
CA ILE A 25 18.92 3.34 26.17
C ILE A 25 19.07 1.97 26.78
N ALA A 26 17.99 1.19 26.73
CA ALA A 26 18.06 -0.25 27.00
C ALA A 26 19.29 -0.81 26.28
N VAL A 27 20.16 -1.52 27.00
CA VAL A 27 21.33 -2.15 26.40
C VAL A 27 20.85 -3.05 25.27
N PHE A 28 21.09 -2.64 24.03
CA PHE A 28 20.68 -3.41 22.87
C PHE A 28 21.46 -4.72 22.85
N ASP A 29 20.76 -5.82 22.62
CA ASP A 29 21.40 -7.09 22.28
C ASP A 29 22.14 -7.00 20.94
N GLU A 30 22.93 -8.01 20.63
CA GLU A 30 23.76 -8.07 19.43
C GLU A 30 22.93 -7.91 18.14
N VAL A 31 21.70 -8.45 18.11
CA VAL A 31 20.81 -8.35 16.95
C VAL A 31 20.38 -6.90 16.73
N TRP A 32 20.01 -6.20 17.79
CA TRP A 32 19.62 -4.79 17.72
C TRP A 32 20.79 -3.86 17.42
N GLN A 33 21.99 -4.14 17.94
CA GLN A 33 23.21 -3.40 17.59
C GLN A 33 23.51 -3.52 16.09
N LYS A 34 23.48 -4.75 15.56
CA LYS A 34 23.70 -4.99 14.12
C LYS A 34 22.63 -4.31 13.25
N ARG A 35 21.36 -4.40 13.63
CA ARG A 35 20.26 -3.69 12.93
C ARG A 35 20.49 -2.18 12.92
N ALA A 36 20.91 -1.60 14.05
CA ALA A 36 21.20 -0.18 14.15
C ALA A 36 22.34 0.25 13.21
N GLU A 37 23.41 -0.54 13.12
CA GLU A 37 24.53 -0.28 12.20
C GLU A 37 24.11 -0.36 10.73
N GLU A 38 23.32 -1.38 10.36
CA GLU A 38 22.77 -1.53 9.01
C GLU A 38 21.84 -0.37 8.66
N ALA A 39 20.95 0.01 9.59
CA ALA A 39 20.03 1.12 9.40
C ALA A 39 20.76 2.47 9.28
N LYS A 40 21.88 2.66 9.98
CA LYS A 40 22.73 3.84 9.81
C LYS A 40 23.35 3.93 8.41
N LYS A 41 23.78 2.80 7.83
CA LYS A 41 24.26 2.76 6.43
C LYS A 41 23.14 3.14 5.45
N VAL A 42 21.93 2.64 5.67
CA VAL A 42 20.76 3.02 4.85
C VAL A 42 20.44 4.50 5.00
N THR A 43 20.53 5.06 6.20
CA THR A 43 20.31 6.49 6.48
C THR A 43 21.26 7.34 5.64
N LEU A 44 22.56 7.04 5.65
CA LEU A 44 23.57 7.77 4.88
C LEU A 44 23.33 7.68 3.36
N THR A 45 22.88 6.53 2.85
CA THR A 45 22.58 6.36 1.41
C THR A 45 21.25 6.96 0.98
N SER A 46 20.31 7.15 1.92
CA SER A 46 18.99 7.74 1.67
C SER A 46 19.01 9.26 1.81
N TYR A 47 19.95 9.79 2.61
CA TYR A 47 20.17 11.21 2.79
C TYR A 47 20.49 11.91 1.47
N VAL A 48 19.80 13.03 1.21
CA VAL A 48 20.06 13.88 0.05
C VAL A 48 20.90 15.07 0.50
N PRO A 49 22.19 15.16 0.14
CA PRO A 49 22.98 16.35 0.45
C PRO A 49 22.41 17.55 -0.32
N ASN A 50 22.37 18.71 0.34
CA ASN A 50 21.77 19.94 -0.16
C ASN A 50 20.38 19.67 -0.78
N PRO A 51 19.38 19.26 0.02
CA PRO A 51 18.06 18.87 -0.50
C PRO A 51 17.36 19.97 -1.31
N GLU A 52 17.83 21.20 -1.15
CA GLU A 52 17.34 22.37 -1.87
C GLU A 52 18.04 22.62 -3.23
N GLU A 53 19.22 22.04 -3.48
CA GLU A 53 20.02 22.27 -4.70
C GLU A 53 20.12 21.05 -5.62
N ALA A 54 19.73 19.87 -5.13
CA ALA A 54 20.14 18.64 -5.78
C ALA A 54 19.38 18.35 -7.11
N THR A 55 20.14 18.04 -8.18
CA THR A 55 19.70 17.92 -9.59
C THR A 55 19.67 16.47 -10.15
N ASP A 56 18.90 16.30 -11.23
CA ASP A 56 18.36 15.20 -12.08
C ASP A 56 18.33 13.68 -11.79
N ASP A 57 17.09 13.14 -11.81
CA ASP A 57 16.64 11.84 -12.33
C ASP A 57 15.14 11.59 -12.05
N PHE A 58 14.42 11.13 -13.08
CA PHE A 58 13.06 10.54 -13.09
C PHE A 58 11.80 11.43 -12.89
N ASN A 59 11.64 12.50 -13.70
CA ASN A 59 10.33 13.18 -13.86
C ASN A 59 9.83 13.26 -15.32
N PHE A 60 10.33 12.42 -16.22
CA PHE A 60 9.91 12.41 -17.63
C PHE A 60 8.56 11.70 -17.86
N GLU A 61 8.14 10.78 -16.99
CA GLU A 61 6.94 9.94 -17.20
C GLU A 61 5.64 10.55 -16.63
N VAL A 62 5.70 11.56 -15.75
CA VAL A 62 4.50 12.09 -15.07
C VAL A 62 3.82 13.23 -15.86
N ASN A 63 4.55 13.91 -16.75
CA ASN A 63 4.04 15.03 -17.53
C ASN A 63 3.49 14.65 -18.93
N LYS A 64 3.64 13.40 -19.38
CA LYS A 64 3.15 12.97 -20.71
C LYS A 64 1.61 12.80 -20.78
N TYR A 65 0.90 12.91 -19.67
CA TYR A 65 -0.57 12.82 -19.60
C TYR A 65 -1.25 14.01 -18.92
N ALA A 66 -0.58 15.17 -18.88
CA ALA A 66 -1.30 16.43 -18.79
C ALA A 66 -1.92 16.71 -20.17
N PRO A 67 -3.20 17.06 -20.29
CA PRO A 67 -3.74 17.48 -21.58
C PRO A 67 -2.94 18.70 -22.05
N ALA A 68 -2.36 18.58 -23.24
CA ALA A 68 -1.69 19.69 -23.90
C ALA A 68 -2.70 20.84 -24.04
N ARG A 69 -2.43 21.97 -23.37
CA ARG A 69 -3.08 23.23 -23.70
C ARG A 69 -2.23 23.91 -24.78
N ASN A 70 -2.85 24.11 -25.93
CA ASN A 70 -2.54 25.01 -27.04
C ASN A 70 -1.08 25.07 -27.51
N SER A 71 -0.73 24.15 -28.41
CA SER A 71 0.20 24.43 -29.49
C SER A 71 -0.61 24.55 -30.78
N THR A 72 -0.71 25.77 -31.30
CA THR A 72 -1.16 26.08 -32.66
C THR A 72 -0.29 25.33 -33.66
N LEU A 73 -0.79 24.21 -34.16
CA LEU A 73 -0.28 23.56 -35.36
C LEU A 73 -1.05 24.14 -36.55
N ASN A 74 -0.43 25.12 -37.22
CA ASN A 74 -0.76 25.46 -38.59
C ASN A 74 -0.43 24.26 -39.47
N VAL A 75 -1.45 23.50 -39.85
CA VAL A 75 -1.40 22.57 -40.97
C VAL A 75 -2.47 23.04 -41.96
N GLY A 76 -2.03 23.71 -43.02
CA GLY A 76 -2.89 24.05 -44.13
C GLY A 76 -3.15 22.79 -44.96
N ILE A 77 -4.42 22.39 -45.09
CA ILE A 77 -4.94 21.55 -46.17
C ILE A 77 -6.35 22.07 -46.50
N GLY A 78 -6.60 22.25 -47.80
CA GLY A 78 -7.73 22.98 -48.36
C GLY A 78 -9.11 22.33 -48.24
N ASN A 79 -10.07 23.14 -48.69
CA ASN A 79 -11.49 22.89 -48.81
C ASN A 79 -11.84 21.51 -49.39
N ASP A 80 -12.74 20.76 -48.75
CA ASP A 80 -13.89 20.19 -49.46
C ASP A 80 -15.06 19.82 -48.51
N PHE A 81 -16.25 19.81 -49.11
CA PHE A 81 -17.62 19.68 -48.61
C PHE A 81 -17.97 18.56 -47.60
N GLY A 82 -19.03 18.78 -46.79
CA GLY A 82 -19.91 17.70 -46.34
C GLY A 82 -20.57 17.85 -44.96
N SER A 83 -21.80 18.35 -44.92
CA SER A 83 -22.67 18.50 -43.74
C SER A 83 -23.24 17.16 -43.23
N THR A 84 -23.26 16.89 -41.91
CA THR A 84 -24.48 16.71 -41.08
C THR A 84 -24.20 16.12 -39.67
N ASN A 85 -24.83 16.76 -38.68
CA ASN A 85 -25.37 16.27 -37.40
C ASN A 85 -24.49 15.44 -36.44
N SER A 86 -23.99 16.09 -35.39
CA SER A 86 -23.80 15.45 -34.08
C SER A 86 -24.28 16.37 -32.97
N THR A 87 -25.01 15.77 -32.04
CA THR A 87 -25.71 16.35 -30.89
C THR A 87 -24.78 17.15 -29.98
N ASN A 88 -25.16 18.39 -29.67
CA ASN A 88 -24.56 19.20 -28.61
C ASN A 88 -24.66 18.47 -27.27
N VAL A 89 -23.51 18.16 -26.69
CA VAL A 89 -23.36 17.97 -25.24
C VAL A 89 -22.50 19.14 -24.80
N ASP A 90 -23.16 20.18 -24.29
CA ASP A 90 -22.51 21.36 -23.71
C ASP A 90 -21.62 20.91 -22.53
N LEU A 91 -20.30 21.02 -22.73
CA LEU A 91 -19.33 20.96 -21.65
C LEU A 91 -19.34 22.34 -20.99
N LEU A 92 -20.05 22.47 -19.88
CA LEU A 92 -19.94 23.62 -19.00
C LEU A 92 -18.50 23.66 -18.45
N ASP A 93 -17.77 24.70 -18.86
CA ASP A 93 -16.51 25.12 -18.27
C ASP A 93 -16.76 25.59 -16.82
N ASP A 94 -16.41 24.75 -15.84
CA ASP A 94 -16.44 25.08 -14.40
C ASP A 94 -15.25 26.01 -14.01
N ASP A 95 -15.10 27.15 -14.70
CA ASP A 95 -14.20 28.24 -14.29
C ASP A 95 -14.92 29.25 -13.37
N ASP A 96 -16.26 29.15 -13.20
CA ASP A 96 -17.07 30.05 -12.34
C ASP A 96 -17.07 29.69 -10.84
N GLU A 97 -16.50 28.55 -10.42
CA GLU A 97 -16.41 28.18 -8.99
C GLU A 97 -15.16 28.74 -8.28
N PHE A 98 -14.43 29.69 -8.91
CA PHE A 98 -13.25 30.31 -8.32
C PHE A 98 -13.58 31.54 -7.45
N ASP A 99 -14.63 32.29 -7.78
CA ASP A 99 -14.96 33.55 -7.10
C ASP A 99 -15.86 33.41 -5.86
N GLN A 100 -16.60 32.30 -5.71
CA GLN A 100 -17.47 32.11 -4.53
C GLN A 100 -16.75 31.59 -3.28
N LEU A 101 -15.57 30.97 -3.44
CA LEU A 101 -14.80 30.42 -2.31
C LEU A 101 -13.90 31.46 -1.62
N ALA A 102 -13.57 32.57 -2.30
CA ALA A 102 -12.80 33.67 -1.73
C ALA A 102 -13.63 34.54 -0.76
N ASN A 103 -14.96 34.55 -0.89
CA ASN A 103 -15.86 35.47 -0.16
C ASN A 103 -16.63 34.87 1.04
N SER A 104 -16.36 33.62 1.43
CA SER A 104 -17.05 33.00 2.57
C SER A 104 -16.28 33.18 3.89
N THR A 105 -16.43 34.34 4.54
CA THR A 105 -15.97 34.59 5.92
C THR A 105 -16.90 34.03 7.01
N ARG A 106 -17.90 33.21 6.67
CA ARG A 106 -18.82 32.58 7.64
C ARG A 106 -19.02 31.09 7.39
N ARG A 107 -18.22 30.25 8.05
CA ARG A 107 -18.67 28.90 8.47
C ARG A 107 -18.18 28.62 9.88
N ASN A 108 -19.07 28.87 10.84
CA ASN A 108 -18.99 28.30 12.17
C ASN A 108 -18.93 26.77 12.07
N LEU A 109 -17.92 26.21 12.74
CA LEU A 109 -17.93 25.03 13.60
C LEU A 109 -18.55 23.71 13.08
N ARG A 110 -17.74 22.65 13.20
CA ARG A 110 -18.04 21.24 12.92
C ARG A 110 -19.30 20.70 13.63
N GLN A 111 -20.45 20.76 12.96
CA GLN A 111 -21.48 19.73 13.06
C GLN A 111 -21.96 19.42 11.63
N GLY A 112 -21.60 18.25 11.09
CA GLY A 112 -22.23 17.73 9.87
C GLY A 112 -21.70 18.27 8.53
N LYS A 113 -20.39 18.19 8.24
CA LYS A 113 -19.99 18.08 6.82
C LYS A 113 -20.65 16.81 6.27
N LYS A 114 -21.67 16.97 5.41
CA LYS A 114 -22.24 15.88 4.63
C LYS A 114 -21.06 15.08 4.04
N LYS A 115 -20.99 13.77 4.33
CA LYS A 115 -20.01 12.87 3.73
C LYS A 115 -20.03 13.15 2.23
N TYR A 116 -18.88 13.36 1.59
CA TYR A 116 -18.86 13.58 0.14
C TYR A 116 -19.54 12.37 -0.54
N LEU A 117 -20.68 12.60 -1.18
CA LEU A 117 -21.50 11.58 -1.86
C LEU A 117 -21.27 11.57 -3.39
N GLY A 118 -20.41 12.46 -3.89
CA GLY A 118 -20.10 12.55 -5.32
C GLY A 118 -19.22 11.40 -5.82
N PRO A 119 -18.98 11.33 -7.14
CA PRO A 119 -18.11 10.33 -7.76
C PRO A 119 -16.68 10.44 -7.22
N CYS A 120 -15.90 9.36 -7.29
CA CYS A 120 -14.52 9.41 -6.81
C CYS A 120 -13.74 10.57 -7.46
N LYS A 121 -13.17 11.45 -6.64
CA LYS A 121 -12.44 12.65 -7.07
C LYS A 121 -10.99 12.59 -6.57
N VAL A 122 -10.08 13.00 -7.44
CA VAL A 122 -8.65 13.18 -7.15
C VAL A 122 -8.38 14.66 -6.88
N THR A 123 -7.63 14.96 -5.82
CA THR A 123 -7.41 16.35 -5.39
C THR A 123 -5.94 16.76 -5.29
N ASN A 124 -4.99 15.82 -5.29
CA ASN A 124 -3.56 16.12 -5.19
C ASN A 124 -2.71 15.12 -6.03
N PRO A 125 -1.40 15.39 -6.23
CA PRO A 125 -0.53 14.56 -7.05
C PRO A 125 -0.33 13.12 -6.58
N ILE A 126 -0.28 12.86 -5.26
CA ILE A 126 -0.11 11.51 -4.70
C ILE A 126 -1.34 10.68 -5.04
N ASP A 127 -2.54 11.19 -4.74
CA ASP A 127 -3.80 10.52 -5.03
C ASP A 127 -4.00 10.29 -6.53
N ARG A 128 -3.57 11.23 -7.37
CA ARG A 128 -3.68 11.13 -8.84
C ARG A 128 -3.04 9.86 -9.39
N CYS A 129 -1.95 9.40 -8.76
CA CYS A 129 -1.21 8.24 -9.22
C CYS A 129 -2.00 6.93 -9.08
N TRP A 130 -2.85 6.78 -8.05
CA TRP A 130 -3.50 5.51 -7.72
C TRP A 130 -5.02 5.56 -7.51
N ARG A 131 -5.55 6.68 -7.00
CA ARG A 131 -6.94 6.80 -6.55
C ARG A 131 -7.91 6.89 -7.72
N CYS A 132 -9.16 6.52 -7.48
CA CYS A 132 -10.25 6.50 -8.46
C CYS A 132 -10.06 5.55 -9.65
N ARG A 133 -9.08 4.65 -9.57
CA ARG A 133 -8.91 3.56 -10.53
C ARG A 133 -9.83 2.41 -10.16
N ARG A 134 -10.76 2.02 -11.04
CA ARG A 134 -11.72 0.92 -10.78
C ARG A 134 -11.05 -0.39 -10.36
N ASN A 135 -9.89 -0.70 -10.93
CA ASN A 135 -9.14 -1.93 -10.66
C ASN A 135 -8.08 -1.81 -9.54
N TRP A 136 -8.17 -0.80 -8.66
CA TRP A 136 -7.21 -0.59 -7.57
C TRP A 136 -7.04 -1.84 -6.70
N ALA A 137 -8.11 -2.61 -6.46
CA ALA A 137 -8.09 -3.82 -5.65
C ALA A 137 -7.28 -4.96 -6.29
N LYS A 138 -7.26 -5.04 -7.63
CA LYS A 138 -6.42 -5.99 -8.38
C LYS A 138 -4.97 -5.49 -8.53
N ASN A 139 -4.78 -4.18 -8.47
CA ASN A 139 -3.48 -3.51 -8.64
C ASN A 139 -3.03 -2.77 -7.38
N ARG A 140 -3.27 -3.33 -6.19
CA ARG A 140 -3.01 -2.67 -4.89
C ARG A 140 -1.60 -2.11 -4.78
N LYS A 141 -0.63 -2.91 -5.21
CA LYS A 141 0.81 -2.64 -5.19
C LYS A 141 1.22 -1.41 -6.02
N ARG A 142 0.36 -0.92 -6.93
CA ARG A 142 0.60 0.33 -7.67
C ARG A 142 0.83 1.53 -6.74
N LEU A 143 0.19 1.53 -5.57
CA LEU A 143 0.32 2.59 -4.57
C LEU A 143 1.79 2.89 -4.24
N ALA A 144 2.65 1.87 -4.14
CA ALA A 144 4.07 2.03 -3.80
C ALA A 144 4.90 2.83 -4.82
N LYS A 145 4.34 3.18 -5.98
CA LYS A 145 4.98 4.05 -6.98
C LYS A 145 4.52 5.51 -6.90
N CYS A 146 3.69 5.84 -5.91
CA CYS A 146 3.00 7.13 -5.83
C CYS A 146 3.52 8.06 -4.73
N ALA A 147 4.45 7.58 -3.89
CA ALA A 147 5.08 8.40 -2.87
C ALA A 147 5.86 9.55 -3.53
N LEU A 148 5.74 10.75 -2.96
CA LEU A 148 6.51 11.93 -3.36
C LEU A 148 7.28 12.46 -2.14
N GLY A 149 8.18 13.43 -2.37
CA GLY A 149 9.00 14.02 -1.32
C GLY A 149 10.21 13.17 -0.94
N PHE A 150 10.67 13.30 0.30
CA PHE A 150 11.83 12.54 0.78
C PHE A 150 11.57 11.03 0.82
N GLY A 151 10.34 10.59 1.15
CA GLY A 151 9.92 9.19 1.13
C GLY A 151 9.62 8.58 -0.25
N ARG A 152 9.89 9.28 -1.37
CA ARG A 152 9.55 8.82 -2.75
C ARG A 152 10.12 7.46 -3.16
N ARG A 153 11.22 7.03 -2.54
CA ARG A 153 11.88 5.73 -2.81
C ARG A 153 11.25 4.57 -2.04
N THR A 154 10.29 4.85 -1.16
CA THR A 154 9.65 3.84 -0.32
C THR A 154 8.77 2.92 -1.16
N ILE A 155 9.20 1.65 -1.29
CA ILE A 155 8.44 0.62 -2.02
C ILE A 155 7.64 -0.32 -1.13
N GLY A 156 7.81 -0.24 0.20
CA GLY A 156 7.14 -1.13 1.15
C GLY A 156 7.35 -2.61 0.82
N GLY A 157 6.26 -3.37 0.89
CA GLY A 157 6.20 -4.79 0.49
C GLY A 157 5.85 -5.03 -0.98
N MET A 158 6.08 -4.08 -1.88
CA MET A 158 5.68 -4.19 -3.30
C MET A 158 6.19 -5.46 -4.00
N ARG A 159 7.40 -5.92 -3.67
CA ARG A 159 8.01 -7.14 -4.24
C ARG A 159 7.54 -8.43 -3.58
N GLY A 160 6.75 -8.32 -2.53
CA GLY A 160 6.23 -9.42 -1.74
C GLY A 160 4.92 -10.00 -2.27
N ARG A 161 4.56 -11.19 -1.79
CA ARG A 161 3.20 -11.72 -1.93
C ARG A 161 2.21 -10.92 -1.07
N ILE A 162 0.93 -11.04 -1.38
CA ILE A 162 -0.13 -10.50 -0.51
C ILE A 162 -0.27 -11.42 0.70
N TYR A 163 -0.27 -10.83 1.90
CA TYR A 163 -0.64 -11.50 3.15
C TYR A 163 -1.99 -10.98 3.60
N VAL A 164 -2.93 -11.86 3.91
CA VAL A 164 -4.28 -11.47 4.35
C VAL A 164 -4.43 -11.72 5.84
N VAL A 165 -4.64 -10.65 6.60
CA VAL A 165 -5.01 -10.71 8.01
C VAL A 165 -6.46 -11.16 8.11
N THR A 166 -6.70 -12.27 8.82
CA THR A 166 -8.00 -12.92 9.01
C THR A 166 -8.54 -12.77 10.42
N GLU A 167 -7.64 -12.56 11.38
CA GLU A 167 -7.94 -12.46 12.81
C GLU A 167 -7.35 -11.17 13.40
N ASN A 168 -8.05 -10.59 14.37
CA ASN A 168 -7.69 -9.34 15.04
C ASN A 168 -7.13 -9.54 16.46
N SER A 169 -6.84 -10.78 16.85
CA SER A 169 -6.24 -11.13 18.14
C SER A 169 -4.75 -10.80 18.17
N ASP A 170 -4.25 -10.57 19.39
CA ASP A 170 -2.84 -10.28 19.69
C ASP A 170 -2.44 -10.88 21.05
N ASP A 171 -2.97 -12.09 21.31
CA ASP A 171 -2.95 -12.72 22.63
C ASP A 171 -1.59 -13.34 22.97
N ASP A 172 -0.82 -13.78 21.95
CA ASP A 172 0.53 -14.30 22.08
C ASP A 172 1.52 -13.44 21.29
N VAL A 173 2.27 -12.60 22.00
CA VAL A 173 3.29 -11.71 21.42
C VAL A 173 4.59 -12.42 21.09
N LEU A 174 4.81 -13.62 21.64
CA LEU A 174 6.01 -14.42 21.42
C LEU A 174 5.81 -15.46 20.33
N ASN A 175 4.60 -15.96 20.09
CA ASN A 175 4.32 -16.90 19.01
C ASN A 175 3.03 -16.50 18.28
N PRO A 176 3.06 -15.37 17.56
CA PRO A 176 1.87 -14.85 16.92
C PRO A 176 1.36 -15.83 15.86
N LYS A 177 0.06 -16.12 15.90
CA LYS A 177 -0.58 -17.09 14.99
C LYS A 177 -0.61 -16.58 13.53
N PRO A 178 -0.35 -17.43 12.53
CA PRO A 178 -0.62 -17.09 11.12
C PRO A 178 -2.06 -16.61 10.93
N GLY A 179 -2.22 -15.55 10.12
CA GLY A 179 -3.49 -14.82 9.95
C GLY A 179 -3.64 -13.58 10.84
N THR A 180 -2.79 -13.39 11.86
CA THR A 180 -2.76 -12.15 12.66
C THR A 180 -1.87 -11.07 12.03
N LEU A 181 -2.07 -9.81 12.44
CA LEU A 181 -1.21 -8.70 12.02
C LEU A 181 0.22 -8.84 12.57
N ARG A 182 0.39 -9.23 13.83
CA ARG A 182 1.72 -9.43 14.44
C ARG A 182 2.53 -10.48 13.69
N HIS A 183 1.94 -11.61 13.35
CA HIS A 183 2.62 -12.62 12.55
C HIS A 183 3.04 -12.06 11.19
N ALA A 184 2.18 -11.27 10.52
CA ALA A 184 2.47 -10.72 9.20
C ALA A 184 3.68 -9.78 9.18
N VAL A 185 3.80 -8.90 10.18
CA VAL A 185 4.80 -7.82 10.15
C VAL A 185 6.21 -8.29 10.52
N ILE A 186 6.35 -9.44 11.19
CA ILE A 186 7.65 -9.99 11.60
C ILE A 186 8.29 -10.93 10.56
N GLN A 187 7.55 -11.28 9.49
CA GLN A 187 8.07 -12.19 8.45
C GLN A 187 9.31 -11.61 7.78
N THR A 188 10.23 -12.47 7.34
CA THR A 188 11.51 -12.02 6.75
C THR A 188 11.31 -11.54 5.32
N GLU A 189 10.40 -12.13 4.55
CA GLU A 189 10.13 -11.72 3.18
C GLU A 189 9.38 -10.36 3.12
N PRO A 190 9.51 -9.63 2.00
CA PRO A 190 8.64 -8.49 1.75
C PRO A 190 7.17 -8.94 1.73
N LEU A 191 6.27 -8.17 2.34
CA LEU A 191 4.83 -8.50 2.36
C LEU A 191 3.94 -7.28 2.15
N TRP A 192 2.94 -7.46 1.29
CA TRP A 192 1.82 -6.54 1.16
C TRP A 192 0.64 -7.03 2.01
N ILE A 193 0.51 -6.48 3.20
CA ILE A 193 -0.43 -6.90 4.24
C ILE A 193 -1.77 -6.19 4.00
N ILE A 194 -2.81 -6.99 3.77
CA ILE A 194 -4.21 -6.52 3.65
C ILE A 194 -5.07 -7.21 4.70
N PHE A 195 -6.32 -6.80 4.79
CA PHE A 195 -7.29 -7.33 5.74
C PHE A 195 -8.45 -7.99 5.00
N SER A 196 -9.03 -9.04 5.59
CA SER A 196 -10.16 -9.78 5.01
C SER A 196 -11.53 -9.18 5.37
N LYS A 197 -11.59 -8.38 6.44
CA LYS A 197 -12.80 -7.78 6.99
C LYS A 197 -12.44 -6.51 7.76
N ASN A 198 -13.45 -5.76 8.18
CA ASN A 198 -13.27 -4.69 9.15
C ASN A 198 -12.73 -5.29 10.46
N MET A 199 -11.77 -4.61 11.08
CA MET A 199 -11.10 -5.12 12.28
C MET A 199 -10.82 -4.00 13.26
N ASN A 200 -11.07 -4.28 14.54
CA ASN A 200 -10.57 -3.53 15.67
C ASN A 200 -9.47 -4.38 16.31
N ILE A 201 -8.23 -3.98 16.12
CA ILE A 201 -7.04 -4.68 16.61
C ILE A 201 -6.58 -3.95 17.87
N LYS A 202 -6.58 -4.66 19.00
CA LYS A 202 -6.01 -4.19 20.26
C LYS A 202 -4.68 -4.88 20.45
N LEU A 203 -3.60 -4.14 20.23
CA LEU A 203 -2.25 -4.65 20.43
C LEU A 203 -1.97 -4.77 21.93
N SER A 204 -1.55 -5.94 22.40
CA SER A 204 -1.28 -6.19 23.82
C SER A 204 0.06 -5.59 24.26
N LYS A 205 1.01 -5.50 23.32
CA LYS A 205 2.35 -4.90 23.42
C LYS A 205 2.69 -4.18 22.12
N GLU A 206 3.73 -3.35 22.11
CA GLU A 206 4.16 -2.66 20.88
C GLU A 206 4.31 -3.62 19.68
N LEU A 207 3.82 -3.18 18.51
CA LEU A 207 3.91 -3.94 17.28
C LEU A 207 5.22 -3.61 16.57
N ILE A 208 6.27 -4.36 16.91
CA ILE A 208 7.58 -4.29 16.24
C ILE A 208 7.50 -5.05 14.92
N MET A 209 8.13 -4.51 13.88
CA MET A 209 8.12 -5.10 12.54
C MET A 209 9.50 -5.15 11.88
N THR A 210 9.61 -5.93 10.81
CA THR A 210 10.80 -6.01 9.96
C THR A 210 10.67 -5.13 8.72
N SER A 211 11.76 -4.97 7.97
CA SER A 211 11.81 -4.19 6.71
C SER A 211 10.86 -4.72 5.62
N HIS A 212 10.60 -3.88 4.61
CA HIS A 212 9.87 -4.23 3.38
C HIS A 212 8.41 -4.65 3.62
N LYS A 213 7.68 -3.89 4.43
CA LYS A 213 6.27 -4.14 4.75
C LYS A 213 5.38 -3.02 4.22
N THR A 214 4.20 -3.41 3.73
CA THR A 214 3.10 -2.48 3.50
C THR A 214 1.91 -2.93 4.32
N ILE A 215 1.38 -2.07 5.20
CA ILE A 215 0.08 -2.25 5.84
C ILE A 215 -0.94 -1.44 5.05
N ASP A 216 -1.86 -2.10 4.34
CA ASP A 216 -2.83 -1.50 3.43
C ASP A 216 -4.27 -1.77 3.91
N GLY A 217 -4.88 -0.76 4.53
CA GLY A 217 -6.25 -0.80 5.03
C GLY A 217 -7.34 -0.67 3.96
N ARG A 218 -7.01 -0.40 2.69
CA ARG A 218 -8.05 -0.17 1.66
C ARG A 218 -8.93 -1.41 1.49
N GLY A 219 -10.24 -1.20 1.45
CA GLY A 219 -11.25 -2.26 1.40
C GLY A 219 -12.00 -2.45 2.71
N HIS A 220 -11.40 -2.06 3.84
CA HIS A 220 -11.93 -2.33 5.17
C HIS A 220 -11.67 -1.19 6.17
N HIS A 221 -12.51 -1.12 7.19
CA HIS A 221 -12.30 -0.24 8.33
C HIS A 221 -11.41 -0.93 9.35
N ILE A 222 -10.13 -0.57 9.32
CA ILE A 222 -9.11 -1.11 10.22
C ILE A 222 -8.77 -0.07 11.27
N HIS A 223 -8.97 -0.45 12.53
CA HIS A 223 -8.65 0.33 13.72
C HIS A 223 -7.58 -0.38 14.53
N ILE A 224 -6.52 0.33 14.88
CA ILE A 224 -5.55 -0.07 15.91
C ILE A 224 -5.82 0.84 17.10
N SER A 225 -6.27 0.26 18.22
CA SER A 225 -6.79 1.08 19.32
C SER A 225 -6.87 0.36 20.66
N TYR A 226 -6.90 1.16 21.73
CA TYR A 226 -7.08 0.71 23.13
C TYR A 226 -5.99 -0.24 23.64
N GLY A 227 -4.85 -0.26 22.96
CA GLY A 227 -3.68 -1.06 23.26
C GLY A 227 -2.42 -0.30 22.88
N ALA A 228 -1.33 -1.01 22.65
CA ALA A 228 -0.04 -0.42 22.27
C ALA A 228 -0.02 0.12 20.82
N GLY A 229 1.04 0.88 20.51
CA GLY A 229 1.30 1.46 19.20
C GLY A 229 2.14 0.60 18.26
N ILE A 230 2.50 1.19 17.12
CA ILE A 230 3.36 0.59 16.08
C ILE A 230 4.81 1.09 16.26
N THR A 231 5.78 0.17 16.21
CA THR A 231 7.21 0.50 16.32
C THR A 231 7.96 0.09 15.04
N ILE A 232 8.51 1.08 14.34
CA ILE A 232 9.38 0.95 13.15
C ILE A 232 10.80 1.30 13.61
N GLN A 233 11.56 0.30 14.06
CA GLN A 233 12.87 0.53 14.68
C GLN A 233 13.99 -0.16 13.90
N PHE A 234 15.00 0.62 13.50
CA PHE A 234 16.18 0.18 12.74
C PHE A 234 15.85 -0.67 11.50
N ILE A 235 14.84 -0.24 10.75
CA ILE A 235 14.37 -0.91 9.53
C ILE A 235 14.21 0.07 8.37
N GLN A 236 13.88 -0.47 7.20
CA GLN A 236 13.67 0.34 6.00
C GLN A 236 12.49 -0.14 5.14
N ASN A 237 12.03 0.74 4.27
CA ASN A 237 11.01 0.47 3.25
C ASN A 237 9.69 0.00 3.88
N VAL A 238 9.03 0.89 4.62
CA VAL A 238 7.74 0.62 5.25
C VAL A 238 6.68 1.59 4.74
N ILE A 239 5.53 1.07 4.33
CA ILE A 239 4.34 1.86 3.99
C ILE A 239 3.23 1.53 4.99
N ILE A 240 2.67 2.55 5.64
CA ILE A 240 1.44 2.44 6.44
C ILE A 240 0.37 3.27 5.75
N HIS A 241 -0.67 2.60 5.25
CA HIS A 241 -1.68 3.24 4.42
C HIS A 241 -3.12 2.88 4.79
N GLY A 242 -3.98 3.89 4.93
CA GLY A 242 -5.43 3.69 4.96
C GLY A 242 -6.01 3.12 6.26
N ILE A 243 -5.29 3.23 7.38
CA ILE A 243 -5.73 2.70 8.69
C ILE A 243 -6.04 3.82 9.71
N ARG A 244 -6.80 3.47 10.74
CA ARG A 244 -7.17 4.37 11.85
C ARG A 244 -6.39 3.95 13.10
N ILE A 245 -5.71 4.90 13.75
CA ILE A 245 -4.91 4.63 14.96
C ILE A 245 -5.37 5.60 16.04
N HIS A 246 -5.95 5.11 17.14
CA HIS A 246 -6.49 6.00 18.17
C HIS A 246 -6.62 5.35 19.54
N HIS A 247 -6.69 6.15 20.60
CA HIS A 247 -6.80 5.63 21.97
C HIS A 247 -5.66 4.65 22.28
N ILE A 248 -4.46 4.96 21.78
CA ILE A 248 -3.27 4.18 22.09
C ILE A 248 -2.85 4.50 23.52
N VAL A 249 -2.50 3.44 24.25
CA VAL A 249 -2.13 3.51 25.66
C VAL A 249 -0.70 3.03 25.86
N ALA A 250 -0.03 3.58 26.87
CA ALA A 250 1.21 3.01 27.36
C ALA A 250 0.95 1.57 27.83
N THR A 251 1.81 0.64 27.43
CA THR A 251 1.75 -0.77 27.82
C THR A 251 3.08 -1.17 28.45
N SER A 252 3.02 -2.12 29.38
CA SER A 252 4.26 -2.66 29.95
C SER A 252 5.10 -3.32 28.86
N GLY A 253 6.41 -3.30 29.02
CA GLY A 253 7.34 -4.01 28.14
C GLY A 253 7.33 -5.53 28.37
N GLY A 254 8.50 -6.14 28.29
CA GLY A 254 8.70 -7.58 28.46
C GLY A 254 9.25 -8.24 27.20
N SER A 255 9.18 -9.56 27.15
CA SER A 255 9.68 -10.32 26.00
C SER A 255 8.73 -10.15 24.82
N ILE A 256 9.21 -9.58 23.71
CA ILE A 256 8.41 -9.32 22.50
C ILE A 256 9.14 -9.89 21.29
N ARG A 257 8.43 -10.62 20.44
CA ARG A 257 8.97 -11.07 19.15
C ARG A 257 9.01 -9.94 18.13
N ASP A 258 10.19 -9.68 17.59
CA ASP A 258 10.43 -8.66 16.56
C ASP A 258 10.80 -9.24 15.19
N SER A 259 11.21 -10.52 15.12
CA SER A 259 11.38 -11.26 13.87
C SER A 259 11.05 -12.75 14.03
N VAL A 260 11.02 -13.49 12.93
CA VAL A 260 10.85 -14.96 12.96
C VAL A 260 11.91 -15.64 13.86
N GLU A 261 13.13 -15.10 13.88
CA GLU A 261 14.28 -15.72 14.54
C GLU A 261 14.66 -15.03 15.86
N HIS A 262 14.01 -13.91 16.20
CA HIS A 262 14.41 -13.09 17.34
C HIS A 262 13.22 -12.56 18.15
N PHE A 263 13.38 -12.62 19.47
CA PHE A 263 12.57 -11.88 20.44
C PHE A 263 13.52 -11.34 21.51
N GLY A 264 13.18 -10.19 22.09
CA GLY A 264 14.02 -9.52 23.10
C GLY A 264 13.19 -8.87 24.19
N ILE A 265 13.86 -8.51 25.30
CA ILE A 265 13.24 -7.76 26.39
C ILE A 265 13.13 -6.29 25.98
N ARG A 266 11.92 -5.76 26.10
CA ARG A 266 11.57 -4.37 25.79
C ARG A 266 11.16 -3.63 27.05
N THR A 267 11.43 -2.34 27.09
CA THR A 267 10.93 -1.42 28.13
C THR A 267 9.46 -1.10 27.90
N ASN A 268 8.86 -0.34 28.82
CA ASN A 268 7.50 0.13 28.64
C ASN A 268 7.40 1.00 27.38
N SER A 269 6.28 0.89 26.67
CA SER A 269 5.99 1.76 25.52
C SER A 269 5.38 3.07 26.03
N ASP A 270 5.79 4.20 25.46
CA ASP A 270 5.31 5.53 25.88
C ASP A 270 3.82 5.77 25.54
N GLY A 271 3.30 5.04 24.55
CA GLY A 271 1.91 5.15 24.11
C GLY A 271 1.73 6.02 22.87
N ASP A 272 2.78 6.14 22.05
CA ASP A 272 2.74 6.73 20.71
C ASP A 272 1.90 5.93 19.74
N GLY A 273 1.27 6.61 18.79
CA GLY A 273 0.56 5.94 17.69
C GLY A 273 1.51 5.14 16.77
N ILE A 274 2.49 5.84 16.20
CA ILE A 274 3.56 5.27 15.36
C ILE A 274 4.89 5.86 15.83
N SER A 275 5.81 5.01 16.26
CA SER A 275 7.19 5.38 16.60
C SER A 275 8.15 4.90 15.49
N ILE A 276 8.93 5.82 14.94
CA ILE A 276 9.95 5.60 13.91
C ILE A 276 11.32 5.90 14.53
N PHE A 277 12.15 4.88 14.68
CA PHE A 277 13.41 4.96 15.39
C PHE A 277 14.55 4.50 14.48
N GLY A 278 15.49 5.39 14.18
CA GLY A 278 16.64 5.13 13.31
C GLY A 278 16.30 4.39 12.00
N SER A 279 15.19 4.75 11.36
CA SER A 279 14.66 4.03 10.19
C SER A 279 14.58 4.91 8.94
N SER A 280 14.63 4.28 7.76
CA SER A 280 14.77 5.01 6.49
C SER A 280 13.78 4.55 5.41
N ASN A 281 13.39 5.46 4.52
CA ASN A 281 12.42 5.18 3.45
C ASN A 281 11.07 4.72 4.02
N ILE A 282 10.39 5.65 4.68
CA ILE A 282 9.11 5.42 5.36
C ILE A 282 8.03 6.29 4.73
N TRP A 283 6.85 5.72 4.49
CA TRP A 283 5.71 6.45 3.97
C TRP A 283 4.45 6.17 4.79
N ILE A 284 3.97 7.20 5.48
CA ILE A 284 2.71 7.18 6.21
C ILE A 284 1.70 7.96 5.37
N ASP A 285 0.64 7.30 4.90
CA ASP A 285 -0.29 7.89 3.94
C ASP A 285 -1.74 7.57 4.28
N HIS A 286 -2.65 8.54 4.17
CA HIS A 286 -4.08 8.29 4.43
C HIS A 286 -4.35 7.60 5.79
N VAL A 287 -3.62 7.97 6.84
CA VAL A 287 -3.95 7.51 8.19
C VAL A 287 -4.88 8.50 8.89
N SER A 288 -5.75 8.01 9.76
CA SER A 288 -6.52 8.88 10.67
C SER A 288 -6.11 8.61 12.10
N MET A 289 -5.59 9.64 12.78
CA MET A 289 -5.01 9.49 14.10
C MET A 289 -5.58 10.47 15.12
N SER A 290 -5.79 10.01 16.35
CA SER A 290 -6.31 10.83 17.45
C SER A 290 -6.13 10.17 18.81
N ARG A 291 -6.06 10.96 19.89
CA ARG A 291 -6.16 10.46 21.28
C ARG A 291 -5.16 9.34 21.62
N CYS A 292 -3.90 9.43 21.20
CA CYS A 292 -2.85 8.61 21.80
C CYS A 292 -2.48 9.14 23.20
N THR A 293 -1.70 8.37 23.97
CA THR A 293 -1.29 8.77 25.32
C THR A 293 -0.15 9.78 25.27
N ASP A 294 0.87 9.52 24.45
CA ASP A 294 1.99 10.45 24.23
C ASP A 294 1.86 11.16 22.87
N GLY A 295 2.62 10.77 21.84
CA GLY A 295 2.55 11.34 20.49
C GLY A 295 1.62 10.60 19.51
N LEU A 296 1.23 11.24 18.38
CA LEU A 296 0.62 10.47 17.26
C LEU A 296 1.72 9.83 16.42
N ILE A 297 2.70 10.61 15.97
CA ILE A 297 3.82 10.12 15.15
C ILE A 297 5.12 10.73 15.67
N ASP A 298 6.04 9.87 16.07
CA ASP A 298 7.38 10.25 16.51
C ASP A 298 8.42 9.66 15.57
N ALA A 299 9.34 10.49 15.07
CA ALA A 299 10.46 10.06 14.25
C ALA A 299 11.76 10.59 14.84
N ILE A 300 12.67 9.70 15.25
CA ILE A 300 13.85 10.05 16.05
C ILE A 300 15.08 9.23 15.62
N MET A 301 16.24 9.57 16.22
CA MET A 301 17.44 8.74 16.20
C MET A 301 18.03 8.52 14.79
N GLY A 302 18.05 9.59 13.99
CA GLY A 302 18.59 9.60 12.64
C GLY A 302 17.62 9.07 11.58
N SER A 303 16.33 8.92 11.92
CA SER A 303 15.33 8.52 10.94
C SER A 303 15.24 9.51 9.78
N THR A 304 15.21 9.03 8.53
CA THR A 304 15.27 9.91 7.35
C THR A 304 14.51 9.34 6.15
N ALA A 305 14.43 10.11 5.07
CA ALA A 305 13.69 9.76 3.86
C ALA A 305 12.22 9.39 4.18
N ILE A 306 11.52 10.29 4.89
CA ILE A 306 10.16 10.07 5.36
C ILE A 306 9.18 10.98 4.60
N THR A 307 8.03 10.44 4.22
CA THR A 307 6.87 11.24 3.80
C THR A 307 5.67 10.92 4.67
N ILE A 308 5.03 11.95 5.23
CA ILE A 308 3.74 11.87 5.94
C ILE A 308 2.72 12.62 5.10
N SER A 309 1.80 11.91 4.47
CA SER A 309 0.87 12.50 3.50
C SER A 309 -0.59 12.11 3.66
N ASN A 310 -1.47 12.96 3.12
CA ASN A 310 -2.92 12.70 3.01
C ASN A 310 -3.58 12.26 4.32
N SER A 311 -3.03 12.61 5.48
CA SER A 311 -3.45 12.06 6.77
C SER A 311 -4.30 13.05 7.54
N HIS A 312 -5.14 12.54 8.44
CA HIS A 312 -6.08 13.34 9.22
C HIS A 312 -5.80 13.20 10.72
N PHE A 313 -5.43 14.31 11.35
CA PHE A 313 -5.06 14.36 12.75
C PHE A 313 -6.08 15.19 13.54
N THR A 314 -6.54 14.69 14.69
CA THR A 314 -7.49 15.41 15.56
C THR A 314 -7.34 15.03 17.03
N HIS A 315 -7.91 15.83 17.94
CA HIS A 315 -8.11 15.50 19.36
C HIS A 315 -6.86 14.93 20.04
N HIS A 316 -5.78 15.70 20.07
CA HIS A 316 -4.52 15.24 20.64
C HIS A 316 -3.59 16.41 20.97
N ASN A 317 -2.73 16.26 21.97
CA ASN A 317 -1.82 17.33 22.39
C ASN A 317 -0.60 17.41 21.46
N ASP A 318 0.21 16.35 21.47
CA ASP A 318 1.53 16.29 20.86
C ASP A 318 1.45 15.53 19.53
N ALA A 319 1.11 16.23 18.43
CA ALA A 319 0.76 15.54 17.18
C ALA A 319 1.92 14.80 16.51
N ILE A 320 2.96 15.51 16.07
CA ILE A 320 4.08 14.95 15.29
C ILE A 320 5.40 15.50 15.80
N LEU A 321 6.26 14.64 16.36
CA LEU A 321 7.61 14.98 16.79
C LEU A 321 8.65 14.45 15.81
N LEU A 322 9.50 15.32 15.31
CA LEU A 322 10.59 15.00 14.38
C LEU A 322 11.93 15.41 15.00
N GLY A 323 12.62 14.43 15.59
CA GLY A 323 13.80 14.58 16.43
C GLY A 323 13.42 14.84 17.88
N ALA A 324 13.82 13.98 18.82
CA ALA A 324 13.39 14.03 20.22
C ALA A 324 14.32 14.81 21.15
N SER A 325 15.63 14.81 20.87
CA SER A 325 16.65 15.30 21.79
C SER A 325 17.41 16.50 21.23
N ASP A 326 17.61 17.48 22.12
CA ASP A 326 18.43 18.66 21.87
C ASP A 326 19.94 18.35 21.90
N SER A 327 20.33 17.12 22.23
CA SER A 327 21.73 16.68 22.34
C SER A 327 22.11 15.59 21.34
N PHE A 328 21.19 15.19 20.45
CA PHE A 328 21.43 14.14 19.46
C PHE A 328 21.57 14.73 18.06
N SER A 329 22.80 15.10 17.68
CA SER A 329 23.09 15.66 16.34
C SER A 329 22.96 14.64 15.20
N GLY A 330 22.78 13.34 15.49
CA GLY A 330 22.49 12.34 14.46
C GLY A 330 21.20 12.64 13.67
N ASP A 331 20.29 13.44 14.22
CA ASP A 331 19.08 13.92 13.55
C ASP A 331 19.36 15.02 12.50
N GLU A 332 20.59 15.52 12.34
CA GLU A 332 20.94 16.43 11.22
C GLU A 332 20.71 15.76 9.85
N LEU A 333 20.79 14.43 9.79
CA LEU A 333 20.50 13.65 8.60
C LEU A 333 18.99 13.45 8.35
N MET A 334 18.12 13.90 9.25
CA MET A 334 16.68 13.73 9.13
C MET A 334 16.12 14.57 8.00
N GLN A 335 15.37 13.94 7.10
CA GLN A 335 14.69 14.61 6.00
C GLN A 335 13.25 14.11 5.88
N VAL A 336 12.29 15.00 6.12
CA VAL A 336 10.87 14.64 6.19
C VAL A 336 10.02 15.58 5.35
N THR A 337 9.11 15.02 4.56
CA THR A 337 8.06 15.75 3.85
C THR A 337 6.72 15.56 4.56
N VAL A 338 6.09 16.66 4.97
CA VAL A 338 4.74 16.68 5.55
C VAL A 338 3.81 17.35 4.54
N ALA A 339 2.96 16.57 3.87
CA ALA A 339 2.21 17.04 2.70
C ALA A 339 0.73 16.64 2.67
N PHE A 340 -0.15 17.55 2.26
CA PHE A 340 -1.58 17.25 2.03
C PHE A 340 -2.31 16.69 3.26
N ASN A 341 -1.82 16.96 4.47
CA ASN A 341 -2.47 16.54 5.71
C ASN A 341 -3.53 17.56 6.12
N HIS A 342 -4.59 17.08 6.78
CA HIS A 342 -5.56 17.93 7.46
C HIS A 342 -5.32 17.87 8.97
N PHE A 343 -4.94 19.01 9.55
CA PHE A 343 -4.77 19.21 10.98
C PHE A 343 -6.05 19.84 11.53
N GLY A 344 -6.85 18.99 12.18
CA GLY A 344 -8.22 19.29 12.56
C GLY A 344 -8.42 19.65 14.03
N GLN A 345 -9.69 19.80 14.43
CA GLN A 345 -10.04 20.24 15.79
C GLN A 345 -9.46 19.33 16.88
N GLY A 346 -9.18 19.97 18.01
CA GLY A 346 -8.71 19.33 19.23
C GLY A 346 -7.22 19.05 19.22
N LEU A 347 -6.48 19.47 18.18
CA LEU A 347 -5.03 19.50 18.19
C LEU A 347 -4.52 20.68 19.01
N VAL A 348 -3.46 20.47 19.78
CA VAL A 348 -2.83 21.53 20.58
C VAL A 348 -1.58 22.07 19.90
N GLN A 349 -0.63 21.19 19.57
CA GLN A 349 0.70 21.57 19.07
C GLN A 349 1.39 20.48 18.23
N ARG A 350 2.62 20.77 17.80
CA ARG A 350 3.55 19.87 17.08
C ARG A 350 3.05 19.39 15.72
N MET A 351 2.74 20.30 14.80
CA MET A 351 2.25 19.95 13.46
C MET A 351 3.16 20.50 12.33
N PRO A 352 4.43 20.08 12.22
CA PRO A 352 5.22 19.25 13.14
C PRO A 352 5.98 20.10 14.20
N ARG A 353 6.60 19.42 15.18
CA ARG A 353 7.70 19.98 15.99
C ARG A 353 9.02 19.32 15.58
N CYS A 354 10.00 20.14 15.17
CA CYS A 354 11.20 19.67 14.49
C CYS A 354 12.50 19.99 15.25
N ARG A 355 13.53 19.17 15.05
CA ARG A 355 14.91 19.44 15.49
C ARG A 355 15.93 19.03 14.43
N TRP A 356 17.05 19.75 14.36
CA TRP A 356 18.23 19.47 13.54
C TRP A 356 18.02 19.48 12.02
N GLY A 357 17.31 18.48 11.48
CA GLY A 357 17.26 18.16 10.07
C GLY A 357 16.46 19.11 9.18
N PHE A 358 16.02 18.59 8.03
CA PHE A 358 15.34 19.32 6.98
C PHE A 358 13.88 18.89 6.81
N PHE A 359 12.97 19.86 6.82
CA PHE A 359 11.53 19.63 6.85
C PHE A 359 10.81 20.43 5.77
N HIS A 360 10.18 19.71 4.85
CA HIS A 360 9.35 20.31 3.81
C HIS A 360 7.87 20.17 4.19
N VAL A 361 7.24 21.28 4.56
CA VAL A 361 5.85 21.34 5.02
C VAL A 361 5.01 21.99 3.93
N VAL A 362 4.23 21.20 3.18
CA VAL A 362 3.64 21.66 1.92
C VAL A 362 2.16 21.32 1.74
N ASN A 363 1.36 22.32 1.34
CA ASN A 363 -0.06 22.15 1.01
C ASN A 363 -0.89 21.38 2.06
N ASN A 364 -0.58 21.57 3.35
CA ASN A 364 -1.39 21.08 4.47
C ASN A 364 -2.47 22.12 4.84
N ASP A 365 -3.59 21.65 5.40
CA ASP A 365 -4.70 22.49 5.85
C ASP A 365 -4.80 22.44 7.38
N TYR A 366 -4.43 23.55 8.02
CA TYR A 366 -4.44 23.75 9.47
C TYR A 366 -5.67 24.55 9.85
N THR A 367 -6.67 23.84 10.37
CA THR A 367 -7.94 24.46 10.73
C THR A 367 -8.03 24.81 12.21
N HIS A 368 -7.23 24.16 13.06
CA HIS A 368 -7.23 24.34 14.50
C HIS A 368 -5.85 24.04 15.09
N TRP A 369 -5.47 24.81 16.10
CA TRP A 369 -4.43 24.50 17.09
C TRP A 369 -4.82 25.15 18.42
N ARG A 370 -4.17 24.78 19.53
CA ARG A 370 -4.43 25.38 20.85
C ARG A 370 -3.19 25.97 21.51
N MET A 371 -2.03 25.85 20.87
CA MET A 371 -0.80 26.50 21.30
C MET A 371 -0.02 27.07 20.11
N TYR A 372 0.40 26.22 19.17
CA TYR A 372 1.04 26.63 17.91
C TYR A 372 0.84 25.53 16.85
N ALA A 373 1.11 25.85 15.58
CA ALA A 373 1.06 24.85 14.51
C ALA A 373 2.44 24.22 14.29
N ILE A 374 3.42 25.01 13.83
CA ILE A 374 4.76 24.54 13.47
C ILE A 374 5.75 24.98 14.55
N GLY A 375 6.59 24.07 15.03
CA GLY A 375 7.57 24.42 16.06
C GLY A 375 8.89 23.70 15.95
N GLY A 376 9.83 24.03 16.83
CA GLY A 376 11.12 23.37 16.87
C GLY A 376 12.16 24.00 17.79
N SER A 377 13.26 23.27 17.97
CA SER A 377 14.47 23.67 18.72
C SER A 377 15.70 23.07 18.02
N LYS A 378 16.92 23.57 18.31
CA LYS A 378 18.17 23.11 17.69
C LYS A 378 18.17 23.19 16.15
N HIS A 379 17.99 24.40 15.64
CA HIS A 379 18.25 24.78 14.23
C HIS A 379 17.67 23.89 13.11
N PRO A 380 16.43 23.39 13.20
CA PRO A 380 15.82 22.69 12.08
C PRO A 380 15.62 23.65 10.90
N THR A 381 15.82 23.16 9.69
CA THR A 381 15.41 23.87 8.47
C THR A 381 13.97 23.54 8.15
N ILE A 382 13.09 24.54 8.16
CA ILE A 382 11.65 24.36 7.89
C ILE A 382 11.24 25.22 6.70
N ILE A 383 10.83 24.56 5.62
CA ILE A 383 10.33 25.21 4.42
C ILE A 383 8.81 24.97 4.35
N SER A 384 8.03 25.98 4.75
CA SER A 384 6.57 26.01 4.69
C SER A 384 6.12 26.59 3.35
N GLN A 385 5.39 25.82 2.54
CA GLN A 385 4.93 26.27 1.23
C GLN A 385 3.47 25.90 0.94
N GLY A 386 2.67 26.89 0.52
CA GLY A 386 1.32 26.63 0.02
C GLY A 386 0.36 26.01 1.04
N ASN A 387 0.65 26.09 2.33
CA ASN A 387 -0.23 25.65 3.40
C ASN A 387 -1.36 26.66 3.62
N ARG A 388 -2.37 26.25 4.36
CA ARG A 388 -3.44 27.13 4.81
C ARG A 388 -3.55 27.08 6.33
N PHE A 389 -3.53 28.23 6.98
CA PHE A 389 -3.60 28.37 8.43
C PHE A 389 -4.79 29.24 8.82
N ILE A 390 -5.73 28.67 9.56
CA ILE A 390 -6.81 29.44 10.20
C ILE A 390 -6.48 29.56 11.67
N ALA A 391 -6.06 30.75 12.11
CA ALA A 391 -5.79 30.94 13.52
C ALA A 391 -7.05 30.78 14.38
N PRO A 392 -6.93 30.23 15.60
CA PRO A 392 -7.98 30.31 16.61
C PRO A 392 -8.40 31.76 16.90
N PRO A 393 -9.59 32.01 17.45
CA PRO A 393 -10.04 33.37 17.76
C PRO A 393 -9.13 34.10 18.76
N GLU A 394 -8.48 33.39 19.68
CA GLU A 394 -7.64 33.93 20.74
C GLU A 394 -6.39 34.66 20.19
N LEU A 395 -6.11 35.86 20.72
CA LEU A 395 -5.02 36.72 20.23
C LEU A 395 -3.61 36.12 20.43
N TYR A 396 -3.41 35.34 21.48
CA TYR A 396 -2.11 34.71 21.78
C TYR A 396 -1.84 33.45 20.94
N LEU A 397 -2.80 33.02 20.10
CA LEU A 397 -2.69 31.85 19.22
C LEU A 397 -2.53 32.22 17.74
N LYS A 398 -2.31 33.50 17.42
CA LYS A 398 -2.17 33.98 16.03
C LYS A 398 -0.85 33.57 15.39
N GLN A 399 0.20 33.44 16.19
CA GLN A 399 1.49 33.02 15.67
C GLN A 399 1.45 31.53 15.31
N VAL A 400 1.71 31.23 14.04
CA VAL A 400 1.78 29.85 13.52
C VAL A 400 2.99 29.11 14.11
N THR A 401 4.10 29.84 14.30
CA THR A 401 5.43 29.31 14.61
C THR A 401 5.80 29.40 16.09
N LYS A 402 6.46 28.38 16.64
CA LYS A 402 7.02 28.40 18.00
C LYS A 402 8.46 27.89 18.02
N ARG A 403 9.40 28.76 18.43
CA ARG A 403 10.78 28.37 18.71
C ARG A 403 10.90 28.09 20.20
N ASP A 404 11.08 26.84 20.57
CA ASP A 404 11.17 26.43 21.97
C ASP A 404 12.61 26.57 22.46
N TYR A 405 12.77 27.01 23.72
CA TYR A 405 14.01 26.97 24.49
C TYR A 405 15.23 27.74 23.92
N SER A 406 15.08 28.50 22.83
CA SER A 406 16.15 29.29 22.23
C SER A 406 15.82 30.79 22.24
N PRO A 407 16.78 31.66 22.60
CA PRO A 407 16.62 33.11 22.47
C PRO A 407 16.61 33.55 21.00
N GLU A 408 16.04 34.73 20.74
CA GLU A 408 15.93 35.30 19.40
C GLU A 408 17.27 35.49 18.69
N SER A 409 18.33 35.79 19.44
CA SER A 409 19.69 35.87 18.90
C SER A 409 20.18 34.55 18.29
N GLU A 410 19.71 33.42 18.80
CA GLU A 410 20.05 32.08 18.29
C GLU A 410 19.14 31.72 17.12
N TRP A 411 17.82 31.69 17.34
CA TRP A 411 16.91 31.13 16.35
C TRP A 411 16.74 32.00 15.10
N LYS A 412 17.09 33.29 15.14
CA LYS A 412 17.13 34.13 13.94
C LYS A 412 18.05 33.60 12.84
N THR A 413 19.05 32.80 13.21
CA THR A 413 19.97 32.16 12.26
C THR A 413 19.35 30.94 11.58
N TRP A 414 18.30 30.36 12.14
CA TRP A 414 17.67 29.14 11.62
C TRP A 414 16.79 29.44 10.41
N THR A 415 16.86 28.61 9.38
CA THR A 415 16.10 28.81 8.14
C THR A 415 14.66 28.34 8.28
N TRP A 416 13.75 29.27 8.59
CA TRP A 416 12.31 29.02 8.64
C TRP A 416 11.62 29.94 7.65
N ARG A 417 11.03 29.34 6.61
CA ARG A 417 10.44 30.05 5.46
C ARG A 417 8.97 29.77 5.31
N SER A 418 8.24 30.79 4.84
CA SER A 418 6.81 30.72 4.51
C SER A 418 6.59 31.28 3.10
N GLU A 419 6.22 30.43 2.14
CA GLU A 419 6.06 30.82 0.73
C GLU A 419 4.66 30.46 0.22
N ASN A 420 3.91 31.46 -0.26
CA ASN A 420 2.54 31.28 -0.77
C ASN A 420 1.56 30.58 0.21
N ASP A 421 1.83 30.66 1.50
CA ASP A 421 0.93 30.21 2.56
C ASP A 421 -0.30 31.15 2.64
N LEU A 422 -1.48 30.58 2.84
CA LEU A 422 -2.71 31.32 3.10
C LEU A 422 -2.93 31.45 4.60
N LEU A 423 -2.70 32.65 5.12
CA LEU A 423 -2.85 33.00 6.52
C LEU A 423 -4.22 33.67 6.76
N MET A 424 -5.05 33.06 7.61
CA MET A 424 -6.43 33.50 7.86
C MET A 424 -6.68 33.77 9.35
N ASN A 425 -7.68 34.60 9.63
CA ASN A 425 -8.09 34.98 10.99
C ASN A 425 -6.95 35.61 11.84
N GLY A 426 -6.09 36.39 11.19
CA GLY A 426 -4.94 37.04 11.84
C GLY A 426 -3.75 36.11 12.07
N ALA A 427 -3.74 34.90 11.49
CA ALA A 427 -2.56 34.05 11.52
C ALA A 427 -1.34 34.77 10.93
N TYR A 428 -0.16 34.57 11.51
CA TYR A 428 1.09 35.07 10.93
C TYR A 428 2.24 34.08 11.16
N PHE A 429 3.19 34.09 10.23
CA PHE A 429 4.40 33.28 10.29
C PHE A 429 5.61 34.22 10.45
N ILE A 430 6.34 34.11 11.56
CA ILE A 430 7.62 34.81 11.71
C ILE A 430 8.68 33.99 10.98
N GLU A 431 9.31 34.53 9.95
CA GLU A 431 10.41 33.90 9.21
C GLU A 431 11.79 34.19 9.85
N SER A 432 12.79 33.38 9.51
CA SER A 432 14.18 33.53 9.99
C SER A 432 15.19 32.93 9.01
N GLY A 433 16.48 33.21 9.23
CA GLY A 433 17.58 32.78 8.36
C GLY A 433 17.79 33.71 7.15
N GLN A 434 18.75 33.37 6.27
CA GLN A 434 19.08 34.19 5.09
C GLN A 434 18.05 34.03 3.97
N PRO A 435 17.42 35.12 3.46
CA PRO A 435 16.50 35.05 2.33
C PRO A 435 17.26 34.57 1.09
N ARG A 436 16.78 33.51 0.43
CA ARG A 436 17.48 33.00 -0.75
C ARG A 436 17.20 33.87 -1.97
N THR A 437 18.28 34.21 -2.68
CA THR A 437 18.27 34.92 -3.96
C THR A 437 17.93 33.99 -5.14
N GLU A 438 18.04 32.66 -4.97
CA GLU A 438 17.79 31.67 -6.01
C GLU A 438 16.68 30.69 -5.60
N ARG A 439 15.82 30.33 -6.56
CA ARG A 439 14.72 29.38 -6.33
C ARG A 439 15.29 27.96 -6.35
N PRO A 440 15.23 27.19 -5.25
CA PRO A 440 15.78 25.84 -5.19
C PRO A 440 15.20 24.93 -6.27
N HIS A 441 16.06 24.11 -6.89
CA HIS A 441 15.65 23.14 -7.90
C HIS A 441 14.84 22.00 -7.25
N LYS A 442 13.59 21.85 -7.70
CA LYS A 442 12.51 21.08 -7.05
C LYS A 442 12.58 19.56 -7.23
N LYS A 443 13.77 18.96 -7.39
CA LYS A 443 13.84 17.54 -7.77
C LYS A 443 13.27 16.62 -6.69
N PHE A 444 13.53 16.92 -5.43
CA PHE A 444 13.20 16.05 -4.30
C PHE A 444 12.09 16.59 -3.40
N MET A 445 11.71 17.85 -3.60
CA MET A 445 10.60 18.51 -2.94
C MET A 445 9.33 18.40 -3.78
N ILE A 446 8.19 18.29 -3.11
CA ILE A 446 6.89 18.38 -3.79
C ILE A 446 6.70 19.82 -4.28
N THR A 447 6.27 20.00 -5.53
CA THR A 447 5.97 21.35 -6.02
C THR A 447 4.73 21.92 -5.32
N ALA A 448 4.92 22.98 -4.55
CA ALA A 448 3.84 23.66 -3.84
C ALA A 448 2.83 24.32 -4.78
N LYS A 449 1.54 24.20 -4.44
CA LYS A 449 0.43 24.99 -4.99
C LYS A 449 0.07 26.15 -4.04
N PRO A 450 -0.65 27.19 -4.48
CA PRO A 450 -1.07 28.27 -3.60
C PRO A 450 -1.89 27.78 -2.39
N GLY A 451 -1.72 28.42 -1.23
CA GLY A 451 -2.42 28.08 0.03
C GLY A 451 -3.94 27.99 -0.07
N ALA A 452 -4.56 28.79 -0.95
CA ALA A 452 -6.00 28.73 -1.21
C ALA A 452 -6.50 27.35 -1.67
N LEU A 453 -5.63 26.54 -2.31
CA LEU A 453 -5.98 25.20 -2.77
C LEU A 453 -5.82 24.11 -1.70
N ALA A 454 -5.19 24.40 -0.56
CA ALA A 454 -4.92 23.40 0.48
C ALA A 454 -6.20 22.68 0.94
N THR A 455 -7.30 23.40 1.17
CA THR A 455 -8.60 22.80 1.54
C THR A 455 -9.10 21.79 0.50
N ARG A 456 -8.96 22.10 -0.80
CA ARG A 456 -9.35 21.21 -1.89
C ARG A 456 -8.41 20.00 -1.95
N MET A 457 -7.11 20.23 -1.85
CA MET A 457 -6.08 19.20 -1.95
C MET A 457 -6.16 18.17 -0.80
N THR A 458 -6.59 18.61 0.37
CA THR A 458 -6.74 17.80 1.61
C THR A 458 -8.17 17.33 1.87
N LEU A 459 -9.10 17.55 0.94
CA LEU A 459 -10.53 17.22 1.07
C LEU A 459 -10.79 15.78 1.55
N PHE A 460 -9.91 14.86 1.19
CA PHE A 460 -10.02 13.43 1.46
C PHE A 460 -8.91 12.91 2.36
N ALA A 461 -8.27 13.78 3.14
CA ALA A 461 -7.28 13.38 4.11
C ALA A 461 -7.86 12.40 5.14
N GLY A 462 -7.04 11.44 5.57
CA GLY A 462 -7.43 10.37 6.48
C GLY A 462 -7.71 9.03 5.80
N ALA A 463 -8.05 8.03 6.62
CA ALA A 463 -8.35 6.69 6.15
C ALA A 463 -9.60 6.67 5.26
N LEU A 464 -9.40 6.27 4.01
CA LEU A 464 -10.44 6.27 2.99
C LEU A 464 -11.42 5.09 3.14
N ASP A 465 -12.65 5.30 2.67
CA ASP A 465 -13.67 4.27 2.51
C ASP A 465 -13.57 3.68 1.09
N CYS A 466 -12.48 2.94 0.83
CA CYS A 466 -12.25 2.32 -0.47
C CYS A 466 -13.09 1.06 -0.61
N LYS A 467 -14.02 1.04 -1.57
CA LYS A 467 -14.80 -0.16 -1.90
C LYS A 467 -14.26 -0.80 -3.17
N PRO A 468 -13.97 -2.11 -3.18
CA PRO A 468 -13.74 -2.84 -4.41
C PRO A 468 -15.00 -2.74 -5.26
N ASP A 469 -14.84 -2.53 -6.56
CA ASP A 469 -15.97 -2.57 -7.47
C ASP A 469 -16.47 -4.02 -7.54
N LEU A 470 -17.61 -4.30 -6.89
CA LEU A 470 -18.18 -5.64 -6.76
C LEU A 470 -18.62 -6.20 -8.11
N LEU A 471 -18.87 -5.34 -9.11
CA LEU A 471 -19.18 -5.75 -10.49
C LEU A 471 -18.01 -6.50 -11.15
N TYR A 472 -16.80 -6.38 -10.59
CA TYR A 472 -15.61 -7.09 -11.07
C TYR A 472 -15.08 -8.16 -10.10
N LYS A 473 -15.80 -8.45 -9.01
CA LYS A 473 -15.43 -9.53 -8.08
C LYS A 473 -15.38 -10.89 -8.81
N ASP A 474 -16.26 -11.07 -9.78
CA ASP A 474 -16.38 -12.29 -10.58
C ASP A 474 -15.86 -12.13 -12.02
N TYR A 475 -15.53 -10.92 -12.46
CA TYR A 475 -14.79 -10.73 -13.71
C TYR A 475 -13.31 -11.05 -13.49
N GLN A 476 -12.95 -12.33 -13.61
CA GLN A 476 -11.57 -12.70 -13.91
C GLN A 476 -11.23 -12.09 -15.27
N THR A 477 -10.40 -11.04 -15.28
CA THR A 477 -9.78 -10.58 -16.53
C THR A 477 -8.71 -11.61 -16.89
N ASN A 478 -9.16 -12.74 -17.41
CA ASN A 478 -8.35 -13.77 -18.01
C ASN A 478 -7.86 -13.18 -19.33
N TYR A 479 -6.63 -12.71 -19.35
CA TYR A 479 -6.00 -12.36 -20.62
C TYR A 479 -5.50 -13.67 -21.21
N LYS A 480 -6.20 -14.18 -22.21
CA LYS A 480 -5.75 -15.32 -23.02
C LYS A 480 -5.35 -14.78 -24.39
N PHE A 481 -4.07 -14.83 -24.68
CA PHE A 481 -3.55 -14.63 -26.03
C PHE A 481 -3.41 -16.00 -26.69
N THR A 482 -4.01 -16.19 -27.85
CA THR A 482 -3.92 -17.45 -28.62
C THR A 482 -3.45 -17.12 -30.02
N LEU A 483 -2.36 -17.73 -30.45
CA LEU A 483 -1.86 -17.66 -31.81
C LEU A 483 -1.95 -19.06 -32.43
N THR A 484 -2.74 -19.20 -33.47
CA THR A 484 -2.87 -20.45 -34.23
C THR A 484 -2.25 -20.29 -35.60
N THR A 485 -1.34 -21.19 -35.96
CA THR A 485 -0.71 -21.27 -37.27
C THR A 485 -1.06 -22.61 -37.93
N PHE A 486 -1.20 -22.59 -39.24
CA PHE A 486 -1.57 -23.75 -40.04
C PHE A 486 -0.46 -24.06 -41.03
N THR A 487 -0.10 -25.32 -41.18
CA THR A 487 0.78 -25.76 -42.26
C THR A 487 -0.05 -26.21 -43.47
N PRO A 488 0.47 -26.09 -44.71
CA PRO A 488 -0.20 -26.63 -45.91
C PRO A 488 -0.50 -28.13 -45.84
N THR A 489 0.21 -28.86 -44.97
CA THR A 489 0.05 -30.31 -44.73
C THR A 489 -1.02 -30.66 -43.70
N GLY A 490 -1.77 -29.68 -43.17
CA GLY A 490 -2.89 -29.91 -42.26
C GLY A 490 -2.52 -30.01 -40.77
N VAL A 491 -1.30 -29.59 -40.38
CA VAL A 491 -0.91 -29.47 -38.97
C VAL A 491 -1.34 -28.10 -38.46
N THR A 492 -2.03 -28.09 -37.32
CA THR A 492 -2.42 -26.87 -36.61
C THR A 492 -1.59 -26.73 -35.35
N ILE A 493 -0.84 -25.64 -35.21
CA ILE A 493 -0.08 -25.32 -33.99
C ILE A 493 -0.76 -24.14 -33.32
N THR A 494 -1.16 -24.31 -32.06
CA THR A 494 -1.80 -23.27 -31.25
C THR A 494 -0.96 -22.99 -30.02
N SER A 495 -0.35 -21.81 -29.99
CA SER A 495 0.38 -21.30 -28.83
C SER A 495 -0.54 -20.39 -28.03
N SER A 496 -0.77 -20.72 -26.76
CA SER A 496 -1.62 -19.92 -25.88
C SER A 496 -0.89 -19.46 -24.62
N GLY A 497 -1.01 -18.17 -24.33
CA GLY A 497 -0.50 -17.53 -23.11
C GLY A 497 -1.68 -17.03 -22.28
N THR A 498 -1.83 -17.54 -21.07
CA THR A 498 -2.95 -17.19 -20.19
C THR A 498 -2.42 -16.55 -18.91
N LYS A 499 -2.87 -15.33 -18.63
CA LYS A 499 -2.64 -14.66 -17.35
C LYS A 499 -3.91 -14.70 -16.51
N LYS A 500 -3.85 -15.45 -15.40
CA LYS A 500 -4.95 -15.61 -14.44
C LYS A 500 -4.48 -15.17 -13.05
N GLY A 501 -4.72 -13.90 -12.71
CA GLY A 501 -4.19 -13.31 -11.47
C GLY A 501 -2.66 -13.16 -11.52
N GLU A 502 -1.95 -13.72 -10.54
CA GLU A 502 -0.46 -13.79 -10.51
C GLU A 502 0.09 -15.03 -11.27
N PHE A 503 -0.77 -15.96 -11.70
CA PHE A 503 -0.36 -17.13 -12.49
C PHE A 503 -0.16 -16.75 -13.96
N LEU A 504 1.03 -17.05 -14.48
CA LEU A 504 1.37 -17.03 -15.90
C LEU A 504 1.51 -18.46 -16.38
N GLY A 505 0.54 -18.92 -17.16
CA GLY A 505 0.60 -20.21 -17.84
C GLY A 505 0.78 -20.00 -19.32
N ALA A 506 1.62 -20.82 -19.94
CA ALA A 506 1.70 -20.97 -21.38
C ALA A 506 1.49 -22.44 -21.73
N ASP A 507 0.81 -22.69 -22.84
CA ASP A 507 0.77 -24.00 -23.46
C ASP A 507 0.95 -23.90 -24.96
N VAL A 508 1.51 -24.96 -25.54
CA VAL A 508 1.60 -25.16 -26.98
C VAL A 508 0.85 -26.44 -27.28
N ASN A 509 -0.20 -26.36 -28.11
CA ASN A 509 -0.95 -27.50 -28.59
C ASN A 509 -0.71 -27.69 -30.09
N THR A 510 -0.34 -28.91 -30.49
CA THR A 510 -0.18 -29.30 -31.89
C THR A 510 -1.23 -30.33 -32.23
N GLN A 511 -2.07 -30.04 -33.20
CA GLN A 511 -3.10 -30.95 -33.69
C GLN A 511 -2.77 -31.39 -35.12
N LEU A 512 -2.75 -32.69 -35.35
CA LEU A 512 -2.65 -33.32 -36.66
C LEU A 512 -3.93 -34.12 -36.92
N LYS A 513 -4.64 -33.79 -37.99
CA LYS A 513 -5.82 -34.55 -38.42
C LYS A 513 -5.48 -35.32 -39.71
N ASN A 514 -5.65 -36.63 -39.68
CA ASN A 514 -5.51 -37.49 -40.85
C ASN A 514 -6.70 -38.44 -40.93
N LYS A 515 -7.57 -38.25 -41.93
CA LYS A 515 -8.84 -38.96 -42.08
C LYS A 515 -9.70 -38.85 -40.81
N ASN A 516 -10.00 -39.98 -40.16
CA ASN A 516 -10.81 -40.10 -38.95
C ASN A 516 -9.98 -40.12 -37.65
N ILE A 517 -8.65 -39.92 -37.74
CA ILE A 517 -7.76 -39.89 -36.58
C ILE A 517 -7.26 -38.46 -36.38
N THR A 518 -7.44 -37.94 -35.17
CA THR A 518 -6.90 -36.66 -34.71
C THR A 518 -5.89 -36.92 -33.60
N THR A 519 -4.67 -36.43 -33.74
CA THR A 519 -3.62 -36.51 -32.73
C THR A 519 -3.32 -35.13 -32.20
N ASP A 520 -3.54 -34.91 -30.90
CA ASP A 520 -3.25 -33.68 -30.17
C ASP A 520 -2.06 -33.90 -29.24
N ILE A 521 -1.05 -33.03 -29.34
CA ILE A 521 0.11 -33.01 -28.46
C ILE A 521 0.14 -31.66 -27.75
N LYS A 522 -0.03 -31.67 -26.44
CA LYS A 522 0.00 -30.47 -25.59
C LYS A 522 1.23 -30.46 -24.70
N VAL A 523 1.95 -29.35 -24.69
CA VAL A 523 3.05 -29.08 -23.76
C VAL A 523 2.67 -27.92 -22.86
N ASP A 524 2.81 -28.09 -21.55
CA ASP A 524 2.57 -27.04 -20.56
C ASP A 524 3.87 -26.40 -20.03
N THR A 525 3.72 -25.34 -19.22
CA THR A 525 4.82 -24.63 -18.55
C THR A 525 5.61 -25.47 -17.55
N SER A 526 5.09 -26.61 -17.13
CA SER A 526 5.79 -27.56 -16.24
C SER A 526 6.52 -28.64 -17.05
N SER A 527 6.66 -28.45 -18.36
CA SER A 527 7.31 -29.37 -19.30
C SER A 527 6.65 -30.75 -19.34
N ASN A 528 5.36 -30.84 -19.01
CA ASN A 528 4.60 -32.07 -19.19
C ASN A 528 4.12 -32.17 -20.64
N LEU A 529 4.41 -33.30 -21.28
CA LEU A 529 3.94 -33.61 -22.63
C LEU A 529 2.74 -34.54 -22.55
N PHE A 530 1.57 -34.03 -22.90
CA PHE A 530 0.31 -34.77 -22.96
C PHE A 530 -0.01 -35.11 -24.41
N THR A 531 -0.19 -36.39 -24.70
CA THR A 531 -0.58 -36.86 -26.03
C THR A 531 -1.99 -37.43 -25.96
N THR A 532 -2.86 -36.98 -26.86
CA THR A 532 -4.24 -37.46 -27.02
C THR A 532 -4.46 -37.90 -28.46
N ILE A 533 -4.94 -39.12 -28.66
CA ILE A 533 -5.29 -39.68 -29.97
C ILE A 533 -6.80 -39.91 -29.96
N THR A 534 -7.51 -39.20 -30.82
CA THR A 534 -8.96 -39.33 -31.01
C THR A 534 -9.21 -40.06 -32.32
N VAL A 535 -10.04 -41.08 -32.28
CA VAL A 535 -10.58 -41.78 -33.44
C VAL A 535 -12.07 -41.47 -33.50
N ASP A 536 -12.46 -40.64 -34.46
CA ASP A 536 -13.85 -40.26 -34.69
C ASP A 536 -14.54 -41.32 -35.58
N GLU A 537 -15.77 -41.70 -35.22
CA GLU A 537 -16.60 -42.67 -35.95
C GLU A 537 -15.91 -44.00 -36.35
N PRO A 538 -15.22 -44.72 -35.43
CA PRO A 538 -14.85 -46.12 -35.70
C PRO A 538 -16.07 -47.02 -35.95
N ALA A 539 -17.25 -46.61 -35.47
CA ALA A 539 -18.58 -47.14 -35.78
C ALA A 539 -19.60 -45.98 -35.69
N PRO A 540 -20.82 -46.10 -36.27
CA PRO A 540 -21.82 -45.03 -36.22
C PRO A 540 -22.11 -44.59 -34.78
N GLY A 541 -21.92 -43.29 -34.50
CA GLY A 541 -22.13 -42.71 -33.17
C GLY A 541 -21.01 -42.98 -32.16
N LEU A 542 -19.97 -43.75 -32.49
CA LEU A 542 -18.86 -44.07 -31.58
C LEU A 542 -17.70 -43.08 -31.77
N LYS A 543 -17.00 -42.75 -30.69
CA LYS A 543 -15.76 -41.96 -30.67
C LYS A 543 -14.84 -42.51 -29.60
N THR A 544 -13.60 -42.79 -29.94
CA THR A 544 -12.62 -43.38 -29.02
C THR A 544 -11.45 -42.42 -28.81
N ILE A 545 -11.04 -42.22 -27.56
CA ILE A 545 -10.00 -41.28 -27.17
C ILE A 545 -8.96 -42.02 -26.31
N PHE A 546 -7.71 -41.95 -26.71
CA PHE A 546 -6.56 -42.46 -25.95
C PHE A 546 -5.72 -41.29 -25.48
N SER A 547 -5.38 -41.21 -24.19
CA SER A 547 -4.57 -40.12 -23.64
C SER A 547 -3.47 -40.65 -22.73
N PHE A 548 -2.28 -40.06 -22.77
CA PHE A 548 -1.15 -40.45 -21.91
C PHE A 548 -0.15 -39.30 -21.78
N LYS A 549 0.63 -39.31 -20.70
CA LYS A 549 1.76 -38.40 -20.47
C LYS A 549 3.04 -39.08 -20.94
N VAL A 550 3.87 -38.38 -21.72
CA VAL A 550 5.18 -38.89 -22.16
C VAL A 550 6.26 -38.39 -21.21
N PRO A 551 7.22 -39.24 -20.78
CA PRO A 551 7.44 -40.65 -21.17
C PRO A 551 6.72 -41.70 -20.30
N ASP A 552 5.82 -41.28 -19.40
CA ASP A 552 5.15 -42.17 -18.45
C ASP A 552 4.07 -43.06 -19.10
N GLN A 553 4.49 -44.22 -19.61
CA GLN A 553 3.62 -45.23 -20.22
C GLN A 553 2.55 -45.79 -19.27
N ARG A 554 2.67 -45.59 -17.95
CA ARG A 554 1.67 -46.05 -16.96
C ARG A 554 0.56 -45.03 -16.72
N SER A 555 0.64 -43.84 -17.31
CA SER A 555 -0.34 -42.75 -17.18
C SER A 555 -1.50 -42.82 -18.19
N GLY A 556 -1.56 -43.89 -18.99
CA GLY A 556 -2.54 -44.03 -20.07
C GLY A 556 -3.99 -44.02 -19.56
N LYS A 557 -4.89 -43.44 -20.34
CA LYS A 557 -6.33 -43.48 -20.12
C LYS A 557 -7.01 -43.71 -21.47
N VAL A 558 -7.94 -44.65 -21.50
CA VAL A 558 -8.81 -44.90 -22.66
C VAL A 558 -10.20 -44.40 -22.33
N GLU A 559 -10.83 -43.70 -23.26
CA GLU A 559 -12.20 -43.21 -23.15
C GLU A 559 -12.97 -43.55 -24.43
N VAL A 560 -14.20 -44.02 -24.27
CA VAL A 560 -15.10 -44.41 -25.34
C VAL A 560 -16.39 -43.65 -25.13
N GLN A 561 -16.78 -42.89 -26.14
CA GLN A 561 -18.01 -42.09 -26.18
C GLN A 561 -18.92 -42.65 -27.26
N TYR A 562 -20.17 -42.89 -26.92
CA TYR A 562 -21.22 -43.29 -27.85
C TYR A 562 -22.34 -42.27 -27.82
N LEU A 563 -22.73 -41.76 -28.98
CA LEU A 563 -23.76 -40.75 -29.16
C LEU A 563 -24.85 -41.29 -30.08
N HIS A 564 -26.08 -41.22 -29.60
CA HIS A 564 -27.31 -41.48 -30.31
C HIS A 564 -28.24 -40.27 -30.11
N GLU A 565 -29.21 -40.08 -31.01
CA GLU A 565 -30.16 -38.96 -31.05
C GLU A 565 -30.77 -38.53 -29.70
N TYR A 566 -30.95 -39.44 -28.73
CA TYR A 566 -31.51 -39.15 -27.40
C TYR A 566 -30.65 -39.65 -26.23
N ALA A 567 -29.45 -40.18 -26.51
CA ALA A 567 -28.62 -40.80 -25.49
C ALA A 567 -27.13 -40.65 -25.81
N ALA A 568 -26.35 -40.27 -24.81
CA ALA A 568 -24.90 -40.25 -24.88
C ALA A 568 -24.32 -41.07 -23.73
N VAL A 569 -23.35 -41.92 -23.99
CA VAL A 569 -22.64 -42.70 -22.98
C VAL A 569 -21.16 -42.45 -23.13
N SER A 570 -20.45 -42.17 -22.04
CA SER A 570 -18.99 -42.10 -21.99
C SER A 570 -18.48 -43.03 -20.91
N SER A 571 -17.55 -43.90 -21.28
CA SER A 571 -16.85 -44.80 -20.35
C SER A 571 -15.35 -44.58 -20.50
N SER A 572 -14.64 -44.48 -19.38
CA SER A 572 -13.19 -44.35 -19.41
C SER A 572 -12.49 -45.17 -18.34
N VAL A 573 -11.31 -45.67 -18.67
CA VAL A 573 -10.49 -46.54 -17.81
C VAL A 573 -9.08 -46.00 -17.77
N GLY A 574 -8.55 -45.80 -16.56
CA GLY A 574 -7.13 -45.52 -16.35
C GLY A 574 -6.30 -46.80 -16.46
N LEU A 575 -5.22 -46.78 -17.24
CA LEU A 575 -4.28 -47.89 -17.45
C LEU A 575 -3.16 -47.92 -16.38
N THR A 576 -3.51 -47.59 -15.14
CA THR A 576 -2.58 -47.56 -13.99
C THR A 576 -2.70 -48.84 -13.16
N VAL A 577 -1.78 -49.04 -12.20
CA VAL A 577 -1.78 -50.21 -11.29
C VAL A 577 -3.10 -50.33 -10.50
N ASN A 578 -3.77 -49.21 -10.21
CA ASN A 578 -5.10 -49.17 -9.61
C ASN A 578 -6.07 -48.46 -10.57
N PRO A 579 -6.64 -49.17 -11.56
CA PRO A 579 -7.43 -48.56 -12.61
C PRO A 579 -8.70 -47.92 -12.05
N THR A 580 -8.85 -46.61 -12.22
CA THR A 580 -10.11 -45.91 -12.00
C THR A 580 -10.96 -46.02 -13.25
N VAL A 581 -12.21 -46.45 -13.09
CA VAL A 581 -13.20 -46.49 -14.16
C VAL A 581 -14.19 -45.36 -13.92
N ASN A 582 -14.40 -44.52 -14.92
CA ASN A 582 -15.45 -43.52 -14.88
C ASN A 582 -16.49 -43.86 -15.93
N PHE A 583 -17.75 -43.89 -15.53
CA PHE A 583 -18.86 -44.09 -16.41
C PHE A 583 -19.84 -42.93 -16.24
N SER A 584 -20.22 -42.33 -17.37
CA SER A 584 -21.26 -41.32 -17.41
C SER A 584 -22.23 -41.60 -18.54
N GLY A 585 -23.52 -41.41 -18.28
CA GLY A 585 -24.57 -41.50 -19.28
C GLY A 585 -25.46 -40.28 -19.22
N VAL A 586 -25.95 -39.84 -20.37
CA VAL A 586 -26.99 -38.83 -20.49
C VAL A 586 -28.08 -39.41 -21.36
N ILE A 587 -29.33 -39.33 -20.91
CA ILE A 587 -30.50 -39.66 -21.73
C ILE A 587 -31.45 -38.47 -21.64
N GLY A 588 -31.90 -37.97 -22.79
CA GLY A 588 -32.76 -36.79 -22.78
C GLY A 588 -33.05 -36.19 -24.14
N THR A 589 -33.91 -35.19 -24.11
CA THR A 589 -34.23 -34.31 -25.23
C THR A 589 -33.58 -32.94 -25.02
N ASN A 590 -33.83 -32.00 -25.93
CA ASN A 590 -33.45 -30.60 -25.78
C ASN A 590 -34.17 -29.87 -24.61
N VAL A 591 -35.17 -30.49 -23.98
CA VAL A 591 -35.97 -29.90 -22.88
C VAL A 591 -35.64 -30.50 -21.52
N ALA A 592 -35.34 -31.80 -21.46
CA ALA A 592 -35.07 -32.51 -20.21
C ALA A 592 -34.00 -33.60 -20.43
N SER A 593 -33.01 -33.66 -19.54
CA SER A 593 -31.98 -34.67 -19.56
C SER A 593 -31.71 -35.23 -18.16
N LEU A 594 -31.42 -36.54 -18.13
CA LEU A 594 -31.00 -37.25 -16.95
C LEU A 594 -29.55 -37.65 -17.14
N ILE A 595 -28.69 -37.20 -16.24
CA ILE A 595 -27.25 -37.43 -16.24
C ILE A 595 -26.94 -38.39 -15.10
N PHE A 596 -26.22 -39.46 -15.41
CA PHE A 596 -25.68 -40.39 -14.45
C PHE A 596 -24.16 -40.30 -14.49
N HIS A 597 -23.51 -40.23 -13.33
CA HIS A 597 -22.06 -40.28 -13.21
C HIS A 597 -21.64 -41.24 -12.09
N SER A 598 -20.69 -42.13 -12.38
CA SER A 598 -20.12 -43.04 -11.40
C SER A 598 -18.62 -43.19 -11.61
N THR A 599 -17.86 -43.22 -10.51
CA THR A 599 -16.41 -43.37 -10.53
C THR A 599 -15.95 -44.54 -9.65
N PRO A 600 -16.28 -45.79 -10.00
CA PRO A 600 -15.80 -46.95 -9.27
C PRO A 600 -14.27 -47.12 -9.38
N LYS A 601 -13.65 -47.41 -8.22
CA LYS A 601 -12.35 -48.08 -8.18
C LYS A 601 -12.59 -49.58 -8.24
N LEU A 602 -11.89 -50.26 -9.14
CA LEU A 602 -12.03 -51.70 -9.34
C LEU A 602 -11.87 -52.45 -8.00
N GLY A 603 -12.93 -53.12 -7.52
CA GLY A 603 -12.93 -53.86 -6.25
C GLY A 603 -13.49 -53.12 -5.01
N THR A 604 -14.09 -51.92 -5.15
CA THR A 604 -14.73 -51.19 -4.03
C THR A 604 -16.08 -50.60 -4.42
N SER A 605 -16.98 -50.39 -3.45
CA SER A 605 -18.28 -49.73 -3.64
C SER A 605 -18.09 -48.25 -4.01
N SER A 606 -18.77 -47.78 -5.06
CA SER A 606 -18.64 -46.42 -5.59
C SER A 606 -19.79 -45.51 -5.17
N ASN A 607 -19.48 -44.22 -4.99
CA ASN A 607 -20.51 -43.17 -4.95
C ASN A 607 -20.98 -42.94 -6.39
N ALA A 608 -22.30 -42.98 -6.60
CA ALA A 608 -22.94 -42.62 -7.86
C ALA A 608 -23.69 -41.30 -7.64
N MET A 609 -23.58 -40.40 -8.61
CA MET A 609 -24.25 -39.11 -8.61
C MET A 609 -25.28 -39.10 -9.74
N LEU A 610 -26.50 -38.72 -9.41
CA LEU A 610 -27.58 -38.58 -10.39
C LEU A 610 -27.94 -37.11 -10.50
N GLU A 611 -27.95 -36.57 -11.72
CA GLU A 611 -28.34 -35.18 -11.95
C GLU A 611 -29.49 -35.11 -12.96
N LEU A 612 -30.59 -34.46 -12.57
CA LEU A 612 -31.70 -34.14 -13.46
C LEU A 612 -31.58 -32.68 -13.89
N SER A 613 -31.61 -32.42 -15.20
CA SER A 613 -31.53 -31.07 -15.77
C SER A 613 -32.73 -30.77 -16.67
N LEU A 614 -33.35 -29.61 -16.45
CA LEU A 614 -34.47 -29.07 -17.22
C LEU A 614 -34.04 -27.74 -17.86
N SER A 615 -34.16 -27.66 -19.19
CA SER A 615 -33.74 -26.51 -19.99
C SER A 615 -34.92 -25.96 -20.80
N LYS A 616 -35.28 -24.71 -20.55
CA LYS A 616 -36.26 -23.93 -21.31
C LYS A 616 -35.66 -22.56 -21.63
N VAL A 617 -36.21 -21.86 -22.63
CA VAL A 617 -35.68 -20.56 -23.13
C VAL A 617 -35.49 -19.52 -22.01
N GLU A 618 -36.27 -19.60 -20.93
CA GLU A 618 -36.23 -18.65 -19.80
C GLU A 618 -35.71 -19.26 -18.48
N LEU A 619 -35.38 -20.55 -18.42
CA LEU A 619 -35.00 -21.22 -17.17
C LEU A 619 -34.11 -22.46 -17.41
N ILE A 620 -32.99 -22.53 -16.70
CA ILE A 620 -32.19 -23.74 -16.53
C ILE A 620 -32.26 -24.12 -15.05
N ALA A 621 -32.77 -25.32 -14.73
CA ALA A 621 -32.84 -25.85 -13.38
C ALA A 621 -32.20 -27.24 -13.34
N SER A 622 -31.27 -27.48 -12.41
CA SER A 622 -30.67 -28.80 -12.18
C SER A 622 -30.78 -29.24 -10.72
N LEU A 623 -30.97 -30.54 -10.51
CA LEU A 623 -31.05 -31.21 -9.21
C LEU A 623 -30.03 -32.34 -9.17
N THR A 624 -29.08 -32.28 -8.24
CA THR A 624 -28.05 -33.30 -8.01
C THR A 624 -28.40 -34.11 -6.77
N LEU A 625 -28.46 -35.43 -6.89
CA LEU A 625 -28.75 -36.40 -5.83
C LEU A 625 -27.53 -37.28 -5.52
#